data_AF-A0A318BJ80-F1
#
_entry.id   AF-A0A318BJ80-F1
#
_cell.length_a   1.000
_cell.length_b   1.000
_cell.length_c   1.000
_cell.angle_alpha   90.00
_cell.angle_beta   90.00
_cell.angle_gamma   90.00
#
_symmetry.space_group_name_H-M   'P 1'
#
loop_
_entity.id
_entity.type
_entity.pdbx_description
1 polymer ?
#
loop_
_entity_poly.entity_id
_entity_poly.type
_entity_poly.pdbx_seq_one_letter_code
_entity_poly.pdbx_strand_id
1 'polypeptide(L)'
;MARGRTYLRFRRFVDRELAKPRTAAAPLPVCLLVLAMAFLRPHLAPPAALAGWIIVAAASLAWVTFVAWRGWRLFRAGALRGDRAFDQRGKFELPPEYWTSESASRARRRKR
;
A
#
# COMPACT_ATOMS: atom_id res chain seq x y z
N MET A 1 -2.60 24.65 -11.94
CA MET A 1 -1.37 23.86 -11.66
C MET A 1 -1.16 23.52 -10.16
N ALA A 2 -2.20 23.41 -9.31
CA ALA A 2 -2.02 23.18 -7.86
C ALA A 2 -2.10 21.70 -7.41
N ARG A 3 -2.82 20.82 -8.14
CA ARG A 3 -3.09 19.43 -7.73
C ARG A 3 -1.85 18.52 -7.69
N GLY A 4 -0.82 18.82 -8.48
CA GLY A 4 0.41 18.01 -8.55
C GLY A 4 1.26 18.09 -7.28
N ARG A 5 1.29 19.25 -6.59
CA ARG A 5 2.10 19.44 -5.39
C ARG A 5 1.56 18.67 -4.19
N THR A 6 0.23 18.63 -4.02
CA THR A 6 -0.43 17.88 -2.93
C THR A 6 -0.22 16.38 -3.09
N TYR A 7 -0.42 15.87 -4.31
CA TYR A 7 -0.15 14.47 -4.65
C TYR A 7 1.32 14.09 -4.40
N LEU A 8 2.27 14.92 -4.82
CA LEU A 8 3.70 14.65 -4.63
C LEU A 8 4.11 14.71 -3.14
N ARG A 9 3.54 15.62 -2.35
CA ARG A 9 3.78 15.67 -0.89
C ARG A 9 3.21 14.45 -0.18
N PHE A 10 1.97 14.08 -0.49
CA PHE A 10 1.35 12.87 0.04
C PHE A 10 2.15 11.62 -0.34
N ARG A 11 2.60 11.53 -1.59
CA ARG A 11 3.47 10.46 -2.07
C ARG A 11 4.79 10.39 -1.31
N ARG A 12 5.49 11.52 -1.11
CA ARG A 12 6.76 11.55 -0.35
C ARG A 12 6.57 11.19 1.13
N PHE A 13 5.45 11.61 1.72
CA PHE A 13 5.09 11.23 3.08
C PHE A 13 4.89 9.72 3.19
N VAL A 14 4.11 9.15 2.27
CA VAL A 14 3.87 7.70 2.19
C VAL A 14 5.17 6.93 1.90
N ASP A 15 6.03 7.42 1.00
CA ASP A 15 7.34 6.81 0.70
C ASP A 15 8.30 6.86 1.92
N ARG A 16 8.25 7.92 2.75
CA ARG A 16 9.00 7.99 4.02
C ARG A 16 8.46 7.02 5.08
N GLU A 17 7.14 6.90 5.17
CA GLU A 17 6.49 5.90 6.03
C GLU A 17 6.72 4.46 5.55
N LEU A 18 6.88 4.25 4.24
CA LEU A 18 7.24 2.97 3.62
C LEU A 18 8.68 2.55 3.93
N ALA A 19 9.59 3.50 4.12
CA ALA A 19 10.97 3.21 4.50
C ALA A 19 11.10 2.73 5.96
N LYS A 20 10.05 2.88 6.79
CA LYS A 20 10.02 2.40 8.18
C LYS A 20 9.34 1.03 8.26
N PRO A 21 10.07 -0.07 8.52
CA PRO A 21 9.54 -1.42 8.43
C PRO A 21 8.55 -1.85 9.53
N ARG A 22 8.28 -1.02 10.57
CA ARG A 22 7.68 -1.54 11.81
C ARG A 22 6.33 -0.95 12.27
N THR A 23 5.87 0.20 11.78
CA THR A 23 4.80 0.93 12.50
C THR A 23 3.45 1.03 11.81
N ALA A 24 3.37 0.88 10.48
CA ALA A 24 2.22 1.45 9.74
C ALA A 24 1.28 0.43 9.04
N ALA A 25 1.41 -0.86 9.36
CA ALA A 25 0.43 -1.89 8.99
C ALA A 25 -0.42 -2.36 10.20
N ALA A 26 -0.12 -1.85 11.39
CA ALA A 26 -0.86 -2.22 12.59
C ALA A 26 -2.31 -1.73 12.45
N PRO A 27 -3.32 -2.57 12.73
CA PRO A 27 -4.73 -2.19 12.65
C PRO A 27 -5.15 -1.19 13.76
N LEU A 28 -4.20 -0.70 14.55
CA LEU A 28 -4.37 0.21 15.69
C LEU A 28 -5.38 1.34 15.46
N PRO A 29 -5.34 2.14 14.37
CA PRO A 29 -6.28 3.25 14.20
C PRO A 29 -7.73 2.77 14.03
N VAL A 30 -7.95 1.63 13.35
CA VAL A 30 -9.29 1.05 13.19
C VAL A 30 -9.73 0.37 14.49
N CYS A 31 -8.85 -0.37 15.15
CA CYS A 31 -9.12 -0.98 16.45
C CYS A 31 -9.52 0.07 17.50
N LEU A 32 -8.83 1.21 17.55
CA LEU A 32 -9.16 2.31 18.45
C LEU A 32 -10.54 2.92 18.15
N LEU A 33 -10.89 3.10 16.88
CA LEU A 33 -12.23 3.59 16.49
C LEU A 33 -13.33 2.61 16.90
N VAL A 34 -13.12 1.31 16.68
CA VAL A 34 -14.07 0.26 17.08
C VAL A 34 -14.21 0.19 18.61
N LEU A 35 -13.10 0.25 19.35
CA LEU A 35 -13.09 0.26 20.82
C LEU A 35 -13.80 1.50 21.38
N ALA A 36 -13.48 2.68 20.85
CA ALA A 36 -14.13 3.93 21.26
C ALA A 36 -15.64 3.87 21.00
N MET A 37 -16.07 3.37 19.84
CA MET A 37 -17.49 3.23 19.52
C MET A 37 -18.19 2.19 20.40
N ALA A 38 -17.52 1.07 20.71
CA ALA A 38 -18.05 0.06 21.62
C ALA A 38 -18.25 0.61 23.04
N PHE A 39 -17.33 1.46 23.50
CA PHE A 39 -17.40 2.14 24.80
C PHE A 39 -18.47 3.25 24.84
N LEU A 40 -18.65 4.00 23.76
CA LEU A 40 -19.62 5.09 23.66
C LEU A 40 -21.06 4.60 23.41
N ARG A 41 -21.23 3.42 22.79
CA ARG A 41 -22.53 2.84 22.46
C ARG A 41 -23.59 2.90 23.59
N PRO A 42 -23.32 2.48 24.85
CA PRO A 42 -24.34 2.50 25.90
C PRO A 42 -24.80 3.92 26.31
N HIS A 43 -24.03 4.95 25.96
CA HIS A 43 -24.34 6.34 26.31
C HIS A 43 -25.01 7.12 25.17
N LEU A 44 -25.25 6.48 24.02
CA LEU A 44 -25.77 7.12 22.82
C LEU A 44 -27.22 6.71 22.55
N ALA A 45 -28.03 7.65 22.08
CA ALA A 45 -29.35 7.34 21.54
C ALA A 45 -29.23 6.44 20.29
N PRO A 46 -30.23 5.57 20.01
CA PRO A 46 -30.19 4.64 18.87
C PRO A 46 -29.80 5.25 17.50
N PRO A 47 -30.33 6.42 17.08
CA PRO A 47 -29.93 7.01 15.80
C PRO A 47 -28.47 7.49 15.79
N ALA A 48 -27.97 8.00 16.91
CA ALA A 48 -26.58 8.42 17.04
C ALA A 48 -25.62 7.21 17.04
N ALA A 49 -26.01 6.11 17.68
CA ALA A 49 -25.26 4.86 17.64
C ALA A 49 -25.15 4.31 16.20
N LEU A 50 -26.24 4.33 15.42
CA LEU A 50 -26.23 3.90 14.02
C LEU A 50 -25.25 4.76 13.19
N ALA A 51 -25.33 6.09 13.31
CA ALA A 51 -24.44 7.01 12.60
C ALA A 51 -22.97 6.77 12.95
N GLY A 52 -22.65 6.52 14.23
CA GLY A 52 -21.29 6.20 14.66
C GLY A 52 -20.77 4.91 14.03
N TRP A 53 -21.58 3.86 13.94
CA TRP A 53 -21.19 2.62 13.26
C TRP A 53 -20.96 2.79 11.76
N ILE A 54 -21.73 3.66 11.09
CA ILE A 54 -21.51 4.00 9.68
C ILE A 54 -20.14 4.67 9.50
N ILE A 55 -19.78 5.60 10.38
CA ILE A 55 -18.47 6.28 10.35
C ILE A 55 -17.34 5.27 10.56
N VAL A 56 -17.47 4.39 11.55
CA VAL A 56 -16.48 3.34 11.83
C VAL A 56 -16.32 2.41 10.63
N ALA A 57 -17.42 1.99 10.01
CA ALA A 57 -17.40 1.14 8.81
C ALA A 57 -16.70 1.84 7.63
N ALA A 58 -17.03 3.10 7.37
CA ALA A 58 -16.41 3.89 6.31
C ALA A 58 -14.89 4.08 6.55
N ALA A 59 -14.49 4.39 7.78
CA ALA A 59 -13.10 4.52 8.17
C ALA A 59 -12.33 3.19 8.03
N SER A 60 -12.96 2.09 8.43
CA SER A 60 -12.39 0.73 8.28
C SER A 60 -12.16 0.39 6.81
N LEU A 61 -13.15 0.65 5.95
CA LEU A 61 -13.05 0.42 4.52
C LEU A 61 -11.96 1.29 3.86
N ALA A 62 -11.88 2.56 4.25
CA ALA A 62 -10.83 3.46 3.79
C ALA A 62 -9.44 2.96 4.21
N TRP A 63 -9.30 2.46 5.43
CA TRP A 63 -8.06 1.89 5.93
C TRP A 63 -7.66 0.62 5.17
N VAL A 64 -8.58 -0.33 4.98
CA VAL A 64 -8.31 -1.55 4.20
C VAL A 64 -7.89 -1.21 2.78
N THR A 65 -8.59 -0.27 2.13
CA THR A 65 -8.23 0.22 0.80
C THR A 65 -6.83 0.83 0.78
N PHE A 66 -6.49 1.63 1.79
CA PHE A 66 -5.16 2.24 1.92
C PHE A 66 -4.06 1.18 2.10
N VAL A 67 -4.27 0.19 2.97
CA VAL A 67 -3.32 -0.91 3.21
C VAL A 67 -3.15 -1.76 1.95
N ALA A 68 -4.25 -2.11 1.26
CA ALA A 68 -4.21 -2.86 0.01
C ALA A 68 -3.45 -2.10 -1.09
N TRP A 69 -3.75 -0.81 -1.27
CA TRP A 69 -3.04 0.05 -2.22
C TRP A 69 -1.54 0.15 -1.90
N ARG A 70 -1.20 0.28 -0.62
CA ARG A 70 0.19 0.27 -0.14
C ARG A 70 0.88 -1.06 -0.41
N GLY A 71 0.25 -2.17 -0.09
CA GLY A 71 0.77 -3.52 -0.33
C GLY A 71 1.04 -3.76 -1.81
N TRP A 72 0.10 -3.37 -2.67
CA TRP A 72 0.27 -3.42 -4.12
C TRP A 72 1.44 -2.56 -4.62
N ARG A 73 1.61 -1.35 -4.09
CA ARG A 73 2.73 -0.46 -4.43
C ARG A 73 4.08 -1.06 -4.02
N LEU A 74 4.16 -1.64 -2.82
CA LEU A 74 5.37 -2.33 -2.33
C LEU A 74 5.69 -3.55 -3.18
N PHE A 75 4.69 -4.39 -3.47
CA PHE A 75 4.84 -5.55 -4.33
C PHE A 75 5.37 -5.15 -5.71
N ARG A 76 4.81 -4.09 -6.29
CA ARG A 76 5.26 -3.57 -7.59
C ARG A 76 6.68 -3.00 -7.55
N ALA A 77 7.08 -2.36 -6.46
CA ALA A 77 8.45 -1.87 -6.27
C ALA A 77 9.44 -3.03 -6.07
N GLY A 78 9.03 -4.08 -5.33
CA GLY A 78 9.78 -5.32 -5.16
C GLY A 78 9.98 -6.05 -6.48
N ALA A 79 8.91 -6.22 -7.27
CA ALA A 79 8.98 -6.83 -8.60
C ALA A 79 9.97 -6.10 -9.52
N LEU A 80 9.95 -4.76 -9.54
CA LEU A 80 10.92 -3.97 -10.31
C LEU A 80 12.37 -4.13 -9.80
N ARG A 81 12.56 -4.37 -8.50
CA ARG A 81 13.88 -4.58 -7.93
C ARG A 81 14.39 -6.00 -8.23
N GLY A 82 13.49 -7.00 -8.21
CA GLY A 82 13.75 -8.37 -8.66
C GLY A 82 14.13 -8.43 -10.14
N ASP A 83 13.38 -7.74 -11.00
CA ASP A 83 13.70 -7.66 -12.43
C ASP A 83 15.08 -7.05 -12.71
N ARG A 84 15.46 -6.00 -11.95
CA ARG A 84 16.82 -5.43 -12.05
C ARG A 84 17.90 -6.39 -11.56
N ALA A 85 17.64 -7.13 -10.48
CA ALA A 85 18.58 -8.12 -9.96
C ALA A 85 18.76 -9.28 -10.94
N PHE A 86 17.69 -9.70 -11.61
CA PHE A 86 17.74 -10.68 -12.70
C PHE A 86 18.59 -10.18 -13.87
N ASP A 87 18.36 -8.94 -14.33
CA ASP A 87 19.13 -8.35 -15.44
C ASP A 87 20.63 -8.16 -15.12
N GLN A 88 20.99 -7.96 -13.85
CA GLN A 88 22.37 -7.71 -13.41
C GLN A 88 23.15 -8.96 -13.03
N ARG A 89 22.49 -9.96 -12.45
CA ARG A 89 23.15 -11.15 -11.87
C ARG A 89 22.47 -12.43 -12.31
N GLY A 90 21.14 -12.52 -12.13
CA GLY A 90 20.40 -13.76 -12.33
C GLY A 90 20.51 -14.35 -13.75
N LYS A 91 20.61 -13.52 -14.79
CA LYS A 91 20.78 -14.02 -16.16
C LYS A 91 22.15 -14.64 -16.43
N PHE A 92 23.18 -14.29 -15.64
CA PHE A 92 24.53 -14.83 -15.78
C PHE A 92 24.75 -16.10 -14.96
N GLU A 93 23.84 -16.40 -14.03
CA GLU A 93 23.78 -17.67 -13.30
C GLU A 93 23.13 -18.79 -14.14
N LEU A 94 22.44 -18.43 -15.23
CA LEU A 94 21.85 -19.34 -16.20
C LEU A 94 22.88 -19.78 -17.27
N PRO A 95 22.60 -20.88 -18.00
CA PRO A 95 23.41 -21.29 -19.15
C PRO A 95 23.64 -20.12 -20.14
N PRO A 96 24.79 -20.06 -20.83
CA PRO A 96 25.19 -18.92 -21.67
C PRO A 96 24.17 -18.52 -22.74
N GLU A 97 23.39 -19.48 -23.21
CA GLU A 97 22.29 -19.31 -24.17
C GLU A 97 21.23 -18.31 -23.69
N TYR A 98 21.07 -18.15 -22.37
CA TYR A 98 20.10 -17.27 -21.75
C TYR A 98 20.68 -15.91 -21.32
N TRP A 99 21.96 -15.62 -21.56
CA TRP A 99 22.56 -14.33 -21.17
C TRP A 99 21.98 -13.13 -21.94
N THR A 100 21.43 -13.38 -23.12
CA THR A 100 20.71 -12.40 -23.96
C THR A 100 19.25 -12.23 -23.55
N SER A 101 18.75 -13.05 -22.61
CA SER A 101 17.38 -12.94 -22.13
C SER A 101 17.14 -11.60 -21.41
N GLU A 102 15.96 -11.04 -21.63
CA GLU A 102 15.54 -9.74 -21.11
C GLU A 102 14.47 -9.93 -20.02
N SER A 103 14.52 -9.13 -18.95
CA SER A 103 13.50 -9.18 -17.90
C SER A 103 12.08 -8.93 -18.42
N ALA A 104 11.10 -9.58 -17.79
CA ALA A 104 9.70 -9.54 -18.21
C ALA A 104 9.12 -8.11 -18.26
N SER A 105 9.54 -7.23 -17.36
CA SER A 105 9.11 -5.82 -17.39
C SER A 105 9.72 -5.00 -18.52
N ARG A 106 10.96 -5.28 -18.92
CA ARG A 106 11.59 -4.63 -20.09
C ARG A 106 10.94 -5.09 -21.38
N ALA A 107 10.72 -6.39 -21.56
CA ALA A 107 10.01 -6.95 -22.70
C ALA A 107 8.58 -6.35 -22.83
N ARG A 108 7.88 -6.18 -21.69
CA ARG A 108 6.55 -5.54 -21.65
C ARG A 108 6.59 -4.04 -21.94
N ARG A 109 7.68 -3.34 -21.61
CA ARG A 109 7.88 -1.92 -21.94
C ARG A 109 8.14 -1.70 -23.42
N ARG A 110 8.84 -2.60 -24.09
CA ARG A 110 9.10 -2.54 -25.55
C ARG A 110 7.82 -2.74 -26.38
N LYS A 111 6.88 -3.53 -25.88
CA LYS A 111 5.58 -3.78 -26.54
C LYS A 111 4.55 -2.65 -26.37
N ARG A 112 4.81 -1.67 -25.51
CA ARG A 112 3.92 -0.54 -25.24
C ARG A 112 4.46 0.72 -25.90
#